data_AF-A0A1F4Q7X8-F1
#
_entry.id   AF-A0A1F4Q7X8-F1
#
_cell.length_a   1.000
_cell.length_b   1.000
_cell.length_c   1.000
_cell.angle_alpha   90.00
_cell.angle_beta   90.00
_cell.angle_gamma   90.00
#
_symmetry.space_group_name_H-M   'P 1'
#
loop_
_entity.id
_entity.type
_entity.pdbx_description
1 polymer ?
#
loop_
_entity_poly.entity_id
_entity_poly.type
_entity_poly.pdbx_seq_one_letter_code
_entity_poly.pdbx_strand_id
1 'polypeptide(L)'
;MEASFTLPYSEFEAIRQFQRFFPKAGYGVFIPASRQQAGVDFLLLNAKKRRLLRVQLKSSRAYIQENGPHPIRFWFNNFLRKYRPGAADIYAFLGVYPGYSQKRRINQPSGIWKTVILVFEDAEIGRLLRRLKTKGGKVDRFFAFGLDVPSRGGPERVYGTRGQIEHRNLSRHLLRNKVNSLRRRLG
;
A
#
# COMPACT_ATOMS: atom_id res chain seq x y z
N MET A 1 -13.75 -32.48 6.46
CA MET A 1 -12.39 -31.98 6.19
C MET A 1 -12.56 -30.51 5.81
N GLU A 2 -12.17 -29.57 6.66
CA GLU A 2 -12.24 -28.14 6.30
C GLU A 2 -11.08 -27.80 5.36
N ALA A 3 -11.38 -27.08 4.28
CA ALA A 3 -10.33 -26.60 3.38
C ALA A 3 -9.49 -25.55 4.10
N SER A 4 -8.17 -25.78 4.24
CA SER A 4 -7.25 -24.77 4.72
C SER A 4 -6.94 -23.77 3.61
N PHE A 5 -7.22 -22.48 3.86
CA PHE A 5 -6.90 -21.40 2.93
C PHE A 5 -5.71 -20.61 3.45
N THR A 6 -4.72 -20.35 2.58
CA THR A 6 -3.52 -19.58 2.94
C THR A 6 -3.53 -18.21 2.24
N LEU A 7 -3.18 -17.17 3.01
CA LEU A 7 -3.07 -15.80 2.52
C LEU A 7 -1.63 -15.32 2.74
N PRO A 8 -0.94 -14.78 1.72
CA PRO A 8 0.32 -14.08 1.87
C PRO A 8 0.19 -13.01 2.93
N TYR A 9 1.24 -12.91 3.75
CA TYR A 9 1.28 -11.97 4.86
C TYR A 9 0.91 -10.54 4.44
N SER A 10 1.36 -10.08 3.26
CA SER A 10 1.04 -8.73 2.81
C SER A 10 -0.45 -8.48 2.59
N GLU A 11 -1.18 -9.47 2.06
CA GLU A 11 -2.62 -9.34 1.86
C GLU A 11 -3.37 -9.40 3.19
N PHE A 12 -2.99 -10.34 4.06
CA PHE A 12 -3.53 -10.41 5.41
C PHE A 12 -3.35 -9.09 6.16
N GLU A 13 -2.13 -8.54 6.14
CA GLU A 13 -1.81 -7.31 6.85
C GLU A 13 -2.51 -6.09 6.24
N ALA A 14 -2.60 -6.01 4.91
CA ALA A 14 -3.38 -4.97 4.26
C ALA A 14 -4.86 -5.04 4.68
N ILE A 15 -5.49 -6.21 4.58
CA ILE A 15 -6.88 -6.42 5.01
C ILE A 15 -7.07 -6.03 6.47
N ARG A 16 -6.16 -6.46 7.35
CA ARG A 16 -6.17 -6.11 8.77
C ARG A 16 -6.13 -4.59 8.99
N GLN A 17 -5.28 -3.86 8.27
CA GLN A 17 -5.22 -2.39 8.36
C GLN A 17 -6.48 -1.72 7.81
N PHE A 18 -7.05 -2.20 6.71
CA PHE A 18 -8.33 -1.69 6.20
C PHE A 18 -9.45 -1.93 7.22
N GLN A 19 -9.53 -3.10 7.84
CA GLN A 19 -10.56 -3.43 8.84
C GLN A 19 -10.53 -2.55 10.10
N ARG A 20 -9.41 -1.90 10.41
CA ARG A 20 -9.35 -0.88 11.48
C ARG A 20 -10.18 0.35 11.18
N PHE A 21 -10.38 0.68 9.90
CA PHE A 21 -11.17 1.83 9.44
C PHE A 21 -12.56 1.44 8.91
N PHE A 22 -12.72 0.17 8.52
CA PHE A 22 -13.93 -0.45 7.98
C PHE A 22 -14.29 -1.69 8.82
N PRO A 23 -14.89 -1.50 10.00
CA PRO A 23 -15.13 -2.58 10.95
C PRO A 23 -16.15 -3.59 10.42
N LYS A 24 -16.04 -4.84 10.90
CA LYS A 24 -16.89 -5.97 10.47
C LYS A 24 -18.40 -5.74 10.66
N ALA A 25 -18.78 -4.87 11.59
CA ALA A 25 -20.16 -4.43 11.79
C ALA A 25 -20.63 -3.47 10.67
N GLY A 26 -20.80 -4.00 9.47
CA GLY A 26 -21.27 -3.27 8.29
C GLY A 26 -20.35 -3.35 7.08
N TYR A 27 -19.11 -3.79 7.25
CA TYR A 27 -18.17 -4.04 6.16
C TYR A 27 -17.72 -5.49 6.10
N GLY A 28 -17.55 -6.00 4.88
CA GLY A 28 -17.05 -7.34 4.59
C GLY A 28 -15.79 -7.30 3.73
N VAL A 29 -14.95 -8.32 3.84
CA VAL A 29 -13.80 -8.51 2.96
C VAL A 29 -13.91 -9.87 2.30
N PHE A 30 -13.80 -9.90 0.97
CA PHE A 30 -13.85 -11.11 0.17
C PHE A 30 -12.51 -11.29 -0.54
N ILE A 31 -11.99 -12.50 -0.52
CA ILE A 31 -10.74 -12.85 -1.21
C ILE A 31 -11.12 -13.78 -2.37
N PRO A 32 -10.69 -13.49 -3.62
CA PRO A 32 -10.95 -14.38 -4.73
C PRO A 32 -10.34 -15.75 -4.49
N ALA A 33 -11.06 -16.83 -4.80
CA ALA A 33 -10.47 -18.18 -4.82
C ALA A 33 -9.41 -18.30 -5.94
N SER A 34 -9.64 -17.66 -7.09
CA SER A 34 -8.78 -17.68 -8.29
C SER A 34 -7.79 -16.50 -8.35
N ARG A 35 -6.92 -16.38 -7.35
CA ARG A 35 -6.12 -15.17 -7.06
C ARG A 35 -5.22 -14.68 -8.20
N GLN A 36 -4.62 -15.59 -8.97
CA GLN A 36 -3.75 -15.19 -10.09
C GLN A 36 -4.53 -14.65 -11.30
N GLN A 37 -5.80 -15.03 -11.44
CA GLN A 37 -6.62 -14.73 -12.61
C GLN A 37 -7.62 -13.59 -12.36
N ALA A 38 -8.08 -13.41 -11.12
CA ALA A 38 -9.10 -12.43 -10.75
C ALA A 38 -8.69 -10.97 -11.00
N GLY A 39 -7.39 -10.68 -11.09
CA GLY A 39 -6.89 -9.34 -11.37
C GLY A 39 -7.07 -8.33 -10.22
N VAL A 40 -7.48 -8.81 -9.04
CA VAL A 40 -7.56 -8.09 -7.75
C VAL A 40 -7.23 -9.04 -6.60
N ASP A 41 -6.78 -8.49 -5.47
CA ASP A 41 -6.37 -9.29 -4.32
C ASP A 41 -7.49 -9.45 -3.29
N PHE A 42 -8.34 -8.43 -3.10
CA PHE A 42 -9.55 -8.54 -2.28
C PHE A 42 -10.63 -7.52 -2.67
N LEU A 43 -11.86 -7.76 -2.21
CA LEU A 43 -12.99 -6.84 -2.30
C LEU A 43 -13.32 -6.31 -0.91
N LEU A 44 -13.55 -5.00 -0.81
CA LEU A 44 -14.10 -4.36 0.38
C LEU A 44 -15.57 -4.03 0.14
N LEU A 45 -16.46 -4.70 0.86
CA LEU A 45 -17.91 -4.53 0.77
C LEU A 45 -18.42 -3.64 1.90
N ASN A 46 -19.31 -2.70 1.59
CA ASN A 46 -20.26 -2.13 2.55
C ASN A 46 -21.58 -2.92 2.43
N ALA A 47 -21.88 -3.75 3.41
CA ALA A 47 -23.01 -4.67 3.37
C ALA A 47 -24.36 -3.92 3.38
N LYS A 48 -24.44 -2.80 4.10
CA LYS A 48 -25.66 -1.99 4.21
C LYS A 48 -26.02 -1.32 2.89
N LYS A 49 -25.02 -0.77 2.19
CA LYS A 49 -25.23 -0.07 0.92
C LYS A 49 -25.08 -0.96 -0.31
N ARG A 50 -24.66 -2.22 -0.13
CA ARG A 50 -24.35 -3.19 -1.21
C ARG A 50 -23.38 -2.62 -2.25
N ARG A 51 -22.43 -1.80 -1.78
CA ARG A 51 -21.36 -1.24 -2.62
C ARG A 51 -20.05 -1.89 -2.28
N LEU A 52 -19.24 -2.16 -3.29
CA LEU A 52 -17.94 -2.77 -3.14
C LEU A 52 -16.84 -1.95 -3.81
N LEU A 53 -15.62 -2.12 -3.32
CA LEU A 53 -14.40 -1.67 -3.98
C LEU A 53 -13.51 -2.86 -4.24
N ARG A 54 -13.06 -3.00 -5.48
CA ARG A 54 -12.06 -3.99 -5.88
C ARG A 54 -10.66 -3.44 -5.58
N VAL A 55 -9.87 -4.15 -4.80
CA VAL A 55 -8.56 -3.69 -4.34
C VAL A 55 -7.45 -4.55 -4.91
N GLN A 56 -6.50 -3.93 -5.60
CA GLN A 56 -5.23 -4.53 -5.97
C GLN A 56 -4.13 -4.04 -5.03
N LEU A 57 -3.44 -4.97 -4.40
CA LEU A 57 -2.28 -4.77 -3.56
C LEU A 57 -0.97 -4.96 -4.33
N LYS A 58 0.01 -4.13 -3.98
CA LYS A 58 1.43 -4.38 -4.22
C LYS A 58 2.15 -4.24 -2.90
N SER A 59 3.12 -5.12 -2.64
CA SER A 59 3.90 -5.09 -1.41
C SER A 59 5.39 -4.96 -1.72
N SER A 60 6.10 -4.33 -0.79
CA SER A 60 7.55 -4.19 -0.84
C SER A 60 8.12 -4.24 0.57
N ARG A 61 9.24 -4.94 0.73
CA ARG A 61 10.07 -4.84 1.94
C ARG A 61 10.81 -3.51 1.94
N ALA A 62 11.17 -3.03 3.12
CA ALA A 62 12.03 -1.87 3.26
C ALA A 62 13.45 -2.14 2.71
N TYR A 63 13.99 -1.13 2.05
CA TYR A 63 15.41 -0.96 1.73
C TYR A 63 15.92 0.20 2.59
N ILE A 64 16.86 -0.09 3.49
CA ILE A 64 17.37 0.87 4.47
C ILE A 64 18.63 1.54 3.92
N GLN A 65 18.64 2.87 3.87
CA GLN A 65 19.80 3.68 3.48
C GLN A 65 20.05 4.75 4.54
N GLU A 66 20.93 4.47 5.50
CA GLU A 66 21.09 5.29 6.71
C GLU A 66 21.50 6.75 6.43
N ASN A 67 22.28 6.99 5.38
CA ASN A 67 22.88 8.30 5.09
C ASN A 67 22.11 9.09 4.01
N GLY A 68 20.90 8.67 3.65
CA GLY A 68 20.09 9.30 2.60
C GLY A 68 18.81 9.96 3.14
N PRO A 69 18.24 10.92 2.40
CA PRO A 69 16.92 11.44 2.72
C PRO A 69 15.90 10.30 2.64
N HIS A 70 15.05 10.20 3.67
CA HIS A 70 14.06 9.14 3.83
C HIS A 70 14.71 7.75 3.86
N PRO A 71 15.35 7.37 4.99
CA PRO A 71 16.20 6.20 5.09
C PRO A 71 15.46 4.89 4.89
N ILE A 72 14.13 4.86 5.05
CA ILE A 72 13.31 3.68 4.74
C ILE A 72 12.71 3.88 3.36
N ARG A 73 13.05 3.01 2.40
CA ARG A 73 12.56 3.07 1.01
C ARG A 73 11.81 1.81 0.61
N PHE A 74 10.80 1.97 -0.25
CA PHE A 74 10.00 0.86 -0.78
C PHE A 74 9.95 0.93 -2.29
N TRP A 75 10.28 -0.18 -2.95
CA TRP A 75 10.37 -0.26 -4.40
C TRP A 75 9.38 -1.29 -4.94
N PHE A 76 8.49 -0.86 -5.83
CA PHE A 76 7.44 -1.67 -6.44
C PHE A 76 7.73 -1.84 -7.93
N ASN A 77 8.26 -3.01 -8.30
CA ASN A 77 8.78 -3.29 -9.64
C ASN A 77 7.67 -3.64 -10.66
N ASN A 78 7.94 -3.33 -11.93
CA ASN A 78 7.18 -3.71 -13.13
C ASN A 78 5.70 -3.38 -13.06
N PHE A 79 5.33 -2.34 -12.30
CA PHE A 79 3.93 -2.11 -12.02
C PHE A 79 3.19 -1.53 -13.22
N LEU A 80 3.79 -0.59 -13.97
CA LEU A 80 3.18 -0.04 -15.17
C LEU A 80 2.82 -1.13 -16.21
N ARG A 81 3.66 -2.14 -16.39
CA ARG A 81 3.39 -3.25 -17.33
C ARG A 81 2.21 -4.13 -16.90
N LYS A 82 1.98 -4.25 -15.59
CA LYS A 82 0.92 -5.07 -15.01
C LYS A 82 -0.36 -4.28 -14.74
N TYR A 83 -0.29 -2.96 -14.76
CA TYR A 83 -1.42 -2.08 -14.54
C TYR A 83 -2.39 -2.18 -15.71
N ARG A 84 -3.67 -2.42 -15.39
CA ARG A 84 -4.77 -2.52 -16.33
C ARG A 84 -5.86 -1.56 -15.88
N PRO A 85 -6.09 -0.43 -16.58
CA PRO A 85 -7.15 0.50 -16.24
C PRO A 85 -8.50 -0.23 -16.07
N GLY A 86 -9.26 0.12 -15.04
CA GLY A 86 -10.57 -0.48 -14.74
C GLY A 86 -10.54 -1.85 -14.07
N ALA A 87 -9.37 -2.50 -13.93
CA ALA A 87 -9.28 -3.82 -13.29
C ALA A 87 -9.53 -3.78 -11.78
N ALA A 88 -9.07 -2.73 -11.11
CA ALA A 88 -9.31 -2.47 -9.70
C ALA A 88 -9.82 -1.04 -9.50
N ASP A 89 -10.60 -0.83 -8.45
CA ASP A 89 -11.07 0.49 -8.05
C ASP A 89 -10.01 1.26 -7.27
N ILE A 90 -9.19 0.51 -6.54
CA ILE A 90 -8.18 0.99 -5.60
C ILE A 90 -6.90 0.18 -5.76
N TYR A 91 -5.77 0.88 -5.78
CA TYR A 91 -4.44 0.30 -5.73
C TYR A 91 -3.77 0.65 -4.39
N ALA A 92 -3.44 -0.38 -3.61
CA ALA A 92 -2.79 -0.27 -2.31
C ALA A 92 -1.31 -0.68 -2.42
N PHE A 93 -0.42 0.11 -1.82
CA PHE A 93 1.02 -0.14 -1.77
C PHE A 93 1.45 -0.31 -0.32
N LEU A 94 1.65 -1.56 0.08
CA LEU A 94 2.10 -1.93 1.41
C LEU A 94 3.63 -1.93 1.48
N GLY A 95 4.17 -1.10 2.36
CA GLY A 95 5.56 -1.17 2.79
C GLY A 95 5.65 -1.84 4.17
N VAL A 96 6.54 -2.81 4.32
CA VAL A 96 6.86 -3.42 5.63
C VAL A 96 8.28 -3.01 6.04
N TYR A 97 8.43 -2.44 7.24
CA TYR A 97 9.70 -1.85 7.69
C TYR A 97 9.95 -2.08 9.18
N PRO A 98 11.22 -2.07 9.62
CA PRO A 98 11.52 -2.19 11.03
C PRO A 98 11.10 -0.93 11.80
N GLY A 99 10.40 -1.11 12.92
CA GLY A 99 10.01 -0.05 13.86
C GLY A 99 11.14 0.48 14.73
N TYR A 100 12.38 0.06 14.48
CA TYR A 100 13.60 0.43 15.19
C TYR A 100 14.64 0.98 14.20
N SER A 101 15.58 1.79 14.67
CA SER A 101 16.81 2.07 13.91
C SER A 101 17.87 1.02 14.25
N GLN A 102 18.68 0.60 13.28
CA GLN A 102 19.73 -0.40 13.51
C GLN A 102 20.73 0.00 14.62
N LYS A 103 20.81 1.30 14.95
CA LYS A 103 21.65 1.88 16.01
C LYS A 103 21.03 1.80 17.43
N ARG A 104 19.80 1.30 17.60
CA ARG A 104 19.16 1.17 18.92
C ARG A 104 18.86 -0.29 19.24
N ARG A 105 19.34 -0.76 20.40
CA ARG A 105 19.07 -2.10 20.94
C ARG A 105 17.56 -2.34 21.09
N ILE A 106 17.06 -3.44 20.55
CA ILE A 106 15.63 -3.79 20.59
C ILE A 106 15.35 -4.50 21.92
N ASN A 107 14.70 -3.82 22.86
CA ASN A 107 14.32 -4.40 24.15
C ASN A 107 12.87 -4.94 24.17
N GLN A 108 12.16 -5.02 23.04
CA GLN A 108 10.79 -5.56 22.97
C GLN A 108 10.54 -6.45 21.75
N PRO A 109 10.06 -7.70 21.91
CA PRO A 109 9.76 -8.61 20.80
C PRO A 109 8.54 -8.22 19.94
N SER A 110 7.55 -7.52 20.52
CA SER A 110 6.34 -7.08 19.82
C SER A 110 6.54 -5.69 19.19
N GLY A 111 6.12 -5.51 17.93
CA GLY A 111 6.20 -4.21 17.25
C GLY A 111 7.51 -3.93 16.47
N ILE A 112 8.36 -4.95 16.30
CA ILE A 112 9.59 -4.88 15.49
C ILE A 112 9.28 -4.54 14.03
N TRP A 113 8.18 -5.04 13.47
CA TRP A 113 7.77 -4.77 12.11
C TRP A 113 6.53 -3.87 12.09
N LYS A 114 6.66 -2.76 11.37
CA LYS A 114 5.59 -1.80 11.13
C LYS A 114 5.22 -1.80 9.66
N THR A 115 4.02 -1.30 9.37
CA THR A 115 3.50 -1.21 8.01
C THR A 115 3.07 0.20 7.65
N VAL A 116 3.21 0.51 6.36
CA VAL A 116 2.70 1.75 5.75
C VAL A 116 1.90 1.36 4.51
N ILE A 117 0.75 1.99 4.29
CA ILE A 117 -0.08 1.73 3.10
C ILE A 117 -0.36 3.06 2.42
N LEU A 118 0.04 3.17 1.15
CA LEU A 118 -0.46 4.21 0.25
C LEU A 118 -1.60 3.66 -0.59
N VAL A 119 -2.63 4.47 -0.80
CA VAL A 119 -3.87 4.13 -1.49
C VAL A 119 -4.10 5.16 -2.58
N PHE A 120 -4.24 4.64 -3.80
CA PHE A 120 -4.55 5.42 -4.99
C PHE A 120 -5.81 4.88 -5.63
N GLU A 121 -6.63 5.77 -6.15
CA GLU A 121 -7.69 5.39 -7.08
C GLU A 121 -7.08 5.02 -8.43
N ASP A 122 -7.80 4.20 -9.21
CA ASP A 122 -7.36 3.72 -10.52
C ASP A 122 -6.81 4.84 -11.42
N ALA A 123 -7.58 5.91 -11.61
CA ALA A 123 -7.16 7.05 -12.41
C ALA A 123 -5.95 7.80 -11.82
N GLU A 124 -5.84 7.87 -10.49
CA GLU A 124 -4.70 8.50 -9.81
C GLU A 124 -3.41 7.73 -10.10
N ILE A 125 -3.45 6.40 -9.93
CA ILE A 125 -2.27 5.58 -10.12
C ILE A 125 -1.88 5.48 -11.60
N GLY A 126 -2.86 5.35 -12.52
CA GLY A 126 -2.58 5.33 -13.95
C GLY A 126 -1.87 6.61 -14.42
N ARG A 127 -2.29 7.78 -13.93
CA ARG A 127 -1.60 9.06 -14.20
C ARG A 127 -0.20 9.10 -13.58
N LEU A 128 -0.05 8.62 -12.34
CA LEU A 128 1.23 8.59 -11.66
C LEU A 128 2.26 7.77 -12.45
N LEU A 129 1.93 6.52 -12.79
CA LEU A 129 2.85 5.59 -13.45
C LEU A 129 3.31 6.08 -14.83
N ARG A 130 2.44 6.73 -15.60
CA ARG A 130 2.80 7.30 -16.92
C ARG A 130 3.81 8.46 -16.80
N ARG A 131 3.87 9.12 -15.64
CA ARG A 131 4.79 10.23 -15.35
C ARG A 131 6.10 9.78 -14.71
N LEU A 132 6.20 8.52 -14.30
CA LEU A 132 7.45 8.00 -13.75
C LEU A 132 8.47 7.85 -14.87
N LYS A 133 9.56 8.60 -14.76
CA LYS A 133 10.70 8.55 -15.67
C LYS A 133 11.94 8.17 -14.86
N THR A 134 12.83 7.38 -15.47
CA THR A 134 14.17 7.13 -14.92
C THR A 134 14.98 8.42 -14.98
N LYS A 135 16.14 8.47 -14.31
CA LYS A 135 17.07 9.60 -14.42
C LYS A 135 17.45 9.92 -15.87
N GLY A 136 17.51 8.90 -16.73
CA GLY A 136 17.75 9.04 -18.18
C GLY A 136 16.49 9.30 -19.02
N GLY A 137 15.37 9.74 -18.43
CA GLY A 137 14.17 10.16 -19.16
C GLY A 137 13.30 9.04 -19.75
N LYS A 138 13.71 7.76 -19.64
CA LYS A 138 12.91 6.61 -20.09
C LYS A 138 11.77 6.35 -19.10
N VAL A 139 10.70 5.69 -19.55
CA VAL A 139 9.60 5.28 -18.65
C VAL A 139 10.15 4.40 -17.53
N ASP A 140 9.91 4.77 -16.27
CA ASP A 140 10.34 3.97 -15.11
C ASP A 140 9.36 2.82 -14.89
N ARG A 141 9.92 1.63 -14.66
CA ARG A 141 9.15 0.42 -14.35
C ARG A 141 8.83 0.33 -12.85
N PHE A 142 9.48 1.16 -12.04
CA PHE A 142 9.37 1.17 -10.60
C PHE A 142 8.55 2.37 -10.12
N PHE A 143 7.61 2.10 -9.22
CA PHE A 143 7.12 3.12 -8.30
C PHE A 143 7.88 2.99 -6.98
N ALA A 144 8.30 4.11 -6.40
CA ALA A 144 9.02 4.10 -5.13
C ALA A 144 8.67 5.31 -4.27
N PHE A 145 8.59 5.06 -2.97
CA PHE A 145 8.47 6.09 -1.96
C PHE A 145 9.37 5.74 -0.77
N GLY A 146 9.61 6.73 0.08
CA GLY A 146 10.36 6.58 1.31
C GLY A 146 9.75 7.38 2.45
N LEU A 147 10.24 7.08 3.65
CA LEU A 147 9.87 7.76 4.89
C LEU A 147 11.05 7.78 5.87
N ASP A 148 10.94 8.68 6.84
CA ASP A 148 11.80 8.70 8.02
C ASP A 148 11.24 7.76 9.09
N VAL A 149 12.13 7.15 9.89
CA VAL A 149 11.71 6.24 10.96
C VAL A 149 10.76 6.98 11.90
N PRO A 150 9.49 6.56 12.03
CA PRO A 150 8.54 7.29 12.87
C PRO A 150 8.91 7.14 14.34
N SER A 151 9.01 8.26 15.05
CA SER A 151 9.32 8.30 16.49
C SER A 151 8.25 7.60 17.34
N ARG A 152 6.97 7.68 16.94
CA ARG A 152 5.83 6.97 17.53
C ARG A 152 4.81 6.60 16.45
N GLY A 153 4.05 5.53 16.67
CA GLY A 153 2.98 5.11 15.76
C GLY A 153 3.47 4.78 14.34
N GLY A 154 2.73 5.27 13.34
CA GLY A 154 3.01 5.12 11.90
C GLY A 154 3.49 6.42 11.25
N PRO A 155 3.95 6.39 10.00
CA PRO A 155 4.57 7.54 9.34
C PRO A 155 3.57 8.66 9.10
N GLU A 156 3.97 9.92 9.32
CA GLU A 156 3.19 11.10 8.96
C GLU A 156 3.51 11.63 7.58
N ARG A 157 4.78 11.50 7.20
CA ARG A 157 5.32 12.01 5.97
C ARG A 157 5.90 10.88 5.15
N VAL A 158 5.45 10.77 3.91
CA VAL A 158 6.02 9.88 2.90
C VAL A 158 6.32 10.70 1.66
N TYR A 159 7.41 10.37 0.98
CA TYR A 159 7.90 11.12 -0.17
C TYR A 159 8.23 10.20 -1.32
N GLY A 160 7.97 10.63 -2.55
CA GLY A 160 8.50 9.92 -3.72
C GLY A 160 10.02 9.97 -3.72
N THR A 161 10.66 8.88 -4.14
CA THR A 161 12.13 8.75 -4.12
C THR A 161 12.73 8.50 -5.49
N ARG A 162 11.93 8.62 -6.56
CA ARG A 162 12.35 8.33 -7.94
C ARG A 162 11.59 9.18 -8.95
N GLY A 163 12.30 9.56 -10.01
CA GLY A 163 11.72 10.20 -11.20
C GLY A 163 11.06 11.54 -10.89
N GLN A 164 10.03 11.92 -11.65
CA GLN A 164 9.36 13.22 -11.51
C GLN A 164 8.60 13.42 -10.18
N ILE A 165 8.50 12.38 -9.36
CA ILE A 165 7.86 12.43 -8.04
C ILE A 165 8.88 12.46 -6.90
N GLU A 166 10.17 12.48 -7.21
CA GLU A 166 11.22 12.63 -6.21
C GLU A 166 10.96 13.90 -5.37
N HIS A 167 11.09 13.76 -4.05
CA HIS A 167 10.78 14.80 -3.04
C HIS A 167 9.32 15.26 -2.97
N ARG A 168 8.42 14.78 -3.83
CA ARG A 168 6.99 15.12 -3.71
C ARG A 168 6.39 14.42 -2.50
N ASN A 169 5.66 15.18 -1.70
CA ASN A 169 4.90 14.66 -0.56
C ASN A 169 3.73 13.80 -1.07
N LEU A 170 3.70 12.53 -0.67
CA LEU A 170 2.67 11.57 -1.03
C LEU A 170 1.73 11.25 0.15
N SER A 171 1.85 11.93 1.30
CA SER A 171 1.11 11.61 2.52
C SER A 171 -0.40 11.68 2.38
N ARG A 172 -0.93 12.49 1.47
CA ARG A 172 -2.38 12.50 1.18
C ARG A 172 -2.89 11.13 0.72
N HIS A 173 -2.01 10.27 0.22
CA HIS A 173 -2.31 8.90 -0.21
C HIS A 173 -2.15 7.88 0.92
N LEU A 174 -1.69 8.24 2.12
CA LEU A 174 -1.71 7.30 3.26
C LEU A 174 -3.13 6.77 3.47
N LEU A 175 -3.28 5.46 3.75
CA LEU A 175 -4.58 4.82 3.94
C LEU A 175 -5.48 5.63 4.88
N ARG A 176 -4.96 6.02 6.05
CA ARG A 176 -5.69 6.83 7.04
C ARG A 176 -6.23 8.16 6.49
N ASN A 177 -5.51 8.77 5.55
CA ASN A 177 -5.88 10.04 4.92
C ASN A 177 -6.86 9.82 3.75
N LYS A 178 -6.91 8.62 3.17
CA LYS A 178 -7.86 8.25 2.11
C LYS A 178 -9.18 7.66 2.63
N VAL A 179 -9.29 7.31 3.92
CA VAL A 179 -10.48 6.67 4.51
C VAL A 179 -11.78 7.41 4.16
N ASN A 180 -11.82 8.73 4.30
CA ASN A 180 -13.04 9.51 4.01
C ASN A 180 -13.44 9.43 2.53
N SER A 181 -12.46 9.43 1.61
CA SER A 181 -12.75 9.24 0.18
C SER A 181 -13.31 7.85 -0.10
N LEU A 182 -12.71 6.82 0.51
CA LEU A 182 -13.14 5.44 0.36
C LEU A 182 -14.56 5.22 0.92
N ARG A 183 -14.88 5.81 2.08
CA ARG A 183 -16.23 5.77 2.68
C ARG A 183 -17.26 6.37 1.73
N ARG A 184 -17.00 7.55 1.16
CA ARG A 184 -17.92 8.17 0.18
C ARG A 184 -18.17 7.26 -1.04
N ARG A 185 -17.15 6.56 -1.53
CA ARG A 185 -17.33 5.60 -2.64
C ARG A 185 -18.19 4.40 -2.22
N LEU A 186 -18.00 3.91 -1.00
CA LEU A 186 -18.76 2.80 -0.43
C LEU A 186 -20.18 3.16 0.03
N GLY A 187 -20.56 4.45 -0.01
CA GLY A 187 -21.89 4.92 0.42
C GLY A 187 -21.95 5.18 1.91
#